data_AF-A0A0D0P9B4-F1
#
_entry.id   AF-A0A0D0P9B4-F1
#
_cell.length_a   1.000
_cell.length_b   1.000
_cell.length_c   1.000
_cell.angle_alpha   90.00
_cell.angle_beta   90.00
_cell.angle_gamma   90.00
#
_symmetry.space_group_name_H-M   'P 1'
#
loop_
_entity.id
_entity.type
_entity.pdbx_description
1 polymer ?
#
loop_
_entity_poly.entity_id
_entity_poly.type
_entity_poly.pdbx_seq_one_letter_code
_entity_poly.pdbx_strand_id
1 'polypeptide(L)'
;MSAAEFEAYVTGRTLTYGTAEGPYGVERYHEGRRVTWAFVGGECEAGVWEEREPGMICFSYETLEPDQCWRFYEEGSGLRAEFVNDPAVSYLYEVTEDELALVCPDYGV
;
A
#
# COMPACT_ATOMS: atom_id res chain seq x y z
N MET A 1 1.24 6.24 -11.94
CA MET A 1 -0.02 7.01 -11.90
C MET A 1 0.16 8.20 -10.96
N SER A 2 -0.58 9.29 -11.15
CA SER A 2 -0.59 10.48 -10.27
C SER A 2 -1.30 10.21 -8.93
N ALA A 3 -1.20 11.14 -7.96
CA ALA A 3 -1.97 11.06 -6.71
C ALA A 3 -3.45 10.89 -6.94
N ALA A 4 -4.03 11.67 -7.86
CA ALA A 4 -5.48 11.68 -8.05
C ALA A 4 -5.99 10.37 -8.65
N GLU A 5 -5.24 9.79 -9.60
CA GLU A 5 -5.53 8.47 -10.17
C GLU A 5 -5.39 7.39 -9.11
N PHE A 6 -4.31 7.44 -8.31
CA PHE A 6 -4.10 6.52 -7.20
C PHE A 6 -5.22 6.64 -6.16
N GLU A 7 -5.56 7.85 -5.71
CA GLU A 7 -6.62 8.13 -4.74
C GLU A 7 -7.95 7.54 -5.20
N ALA A 8 -8.32 7.78 -6.47
CA ALA A 8 -9.55 7.25 -7.05
C ALA A 8 -9.55 5.72 -7.14
N TYR A 9 -8.39 5.09 -7.34
CA TYR A 9 -8.26 3.64 -7.37
C TYR A 9 -8.37 3.04 -5.97
N VAL A 10 -7.65 3.57 -4.99
CA VAL A 10 -7.46 2.90 -3.69
C VAL A 10 -8.50 3.27 -2.64
N THR A 11 -9.08 4.48 -2.67
CA THR A 11 -9.92 4.99 -1.58
C THR A 11 -11.11 4.07 -1.29
N GLY A 12 -11.25 3.67 -0.03
CA GLY A 12 -12.30 2.77 0.44
C GLY A 12 -12.03 1.28 0.18
N ARG A 13 -10.92 0.95 -0.48
CA ARG A 13 -10.51 -0.42 -0.76
C ARG A 13 -9.51 -0.94 0.27
N THR A 14 -9.37 -2.26 0.29
CA THR A 14 -8.31 -2.96 1.00
C THR A 14 -7.55 -3.76 -0.05
N LEU A 15 -6.25 -3.49 -0.16
CA LEU A 15 -5.40 -4.12 -1.15
C LEU A 15 -4.38 -5.01 -0.45
N THR A 16 -4.22 -6.22 -0.94
CA THR A 16 -3.17 -7.13 -0.49
C THR A 16 -1.99 -7.02 -1.44
N TYR A 17 -0.80 -6.79 -0.88
CA TYR A 17 0.45 -6.72 -1.62
C TYR A 17 1.28 -7.98 -1.41
N GLY A 18 1.82 -8.52 -2.49
CA GLY A 18 2.69 -9.69 -2.47
C GLY A 18 3.91 -9.54 -3.37
N THR A 19 4.92 -10.36 -3.12
CA THR A 19 6.09 -10.56 -3.97
C THR A 19 5.99 -11.91 -4.68
N ALA A 20 7.00 -12.25 -5.50
CA ALA A 20 7.12 -13.59 -6.08
C ALA A 20 7.25 -14.71 -5.03
N GLU A 21 7.61 -14.38 -3.78
CA GLU A 21 7.76 -15.32 -2.68
C GLU A 21 6.47 -15.55 -1.89
N GLY A 22 5.46 -14.71 -2.10
CA GLY A 22 4.17 -14.79 -1.42
C GLY A 22 3.65 -13.45 -0.93
N PRO A 23 2.60 -13.46 -0.10
CA PRO A 23 2.01 -12.24 0.42
C PRO A 23 2.95 -11.52 1.38
N TYR A 24 3.00 -10.20 1.26
CA TYR A 24 3.91 -9.33 2.00
C TYR A 24 3.18 -8.53 3.08
N GLY A 25 2.05 -7.93 2.71
CA GLY A 25 1.25 -7.14 3.63
C GLY A 25 -0.09 -6.76 3.01
N VAL A 26 -0.92 -6.13 3.81
CA VAL A 26 -2.24 -5.66 3.40
C VAL A 26 -2.39 -4.22 3.82
N GLU A 27 -2.97 -3.42 2.95
CA GLU A 27 -3.17 -2.00 3.16
C GLU A 27 -4.62 -1.62 2.96
N ARG A 28 -5.21 -0.97 3.97
CA ARG A 28 -6.53 -0.36 3.88
C ARG A 28 -6.42 1.13 3.65
N TYR A 29 -7.13 1.61 2.65
CA TYR A 29 -7.11 3.00 2.23
C TYR A 29 -8.39 3.72 2.65
N HIS A 30 -8.22 4.79 3.42
CA HIS A 30 -9.29 5.61 3.96
C HIS A 30 -9.36 6.95 3.24
N GLU A 31 -10.49 7.64 3.37
CA GLU A 31 -10.66 8.99 2.84
C GLU A 31 -9.66 9.99 3.45
N GLY A 32 -9.22 10.94 2.63
CA GLY A 32 -8.27 11.98 3.05
C GLY A 32 -6.84 11.46 3.18
N ARG A 33 -6.45 10.51 2.32
CA ARG A 33 -5.08 9.97 2.19
C ARG A 33 -4.52 9.37 3.48
N ARG A 34 -5.40 8.70 4.23
CA ARG A 34 -5.04 7.94 5.42
C ARG A 34 -5.01 6.46 5.07
N VAL A 35 -4.08 5.73 5.66
CA VAL A 35 -3.94 4.29 5.46
C VAL A 35 -3.77 3.54 6.76
N THR A 36 -4.10 2.26 6.71
CA THR A 36 -3.73 1.29 7.72
C THR A 36 -2.95 0.18 7.04
N TRP A 37 -1.66 0.09 7.32
CA TRP A 37 -0.78 -0.96 6.83
C TRP A 37 -0.70 -2.09 7.84
N ALA A 38 -0.64 -3.34 7.38
CA ALA A 38 -0.35 -4.48 8.21
C ALA A 38 0.54 -5.48 7.46
N PHE A 39 1.67 -5.86 8.04
CA PHE A 39 2.42 -7.01 7.54
C PHE A 39 1.62 -8.30 7.75
N VAL A 40 1.85 -9.32 6.93
CA VAL A 40 1.20 -10.62 7.12
C VAL A 40 1.56 -11.19 8.50
N GLY A 41 0.56 -11.29 9.39
CA GLY A 41 0.73 -11.74 10.77
C GLY A 41 1.33 -10.70 11.74
N GLY A 42 1.48 -9.45 11.30
CA GLY A 42 1.97 -8.33 12.10
C GLY A 42 0.87 -7.48 12.74
N GLU A 43 1.29 -6.42 13.44
CA GLU A 43 0.39 -5.39 13.96
C GLU A 43 0.03 -4.37 12.88
N CYS A 44 -1.09 -3.69 13.07
CA CYS A 44 -1.59 -2.71 12.11
C CYS A 44 -1.08 -1.32 12.48
N GLU A 45 -0.53 -0.61 11.49
CA GLU A 45 0.09 0.69 11.62
C GLU A 45 -0.73 1.74 10.87
N ALA A 46 -1.06 2.83 11.56
CA ALA A 46 -1.68 3.98 10.91
C ALA A 46 -0.63 4.80 10.18
N GLY A 47 -1.00 5.27 9.00
CA GLY A 47 -0.15 6.12 8.19
C GLY A 47 -0.93 7.13 7.37
N VAL A 48 -0.18 8.01 6.72
CA VAL A 48 -0.67 8.95 5.72
C VAL A 48 0.17 8.82 4.47
N TRP A 49 -0.39 9.19 3.33
CA TRP A 49 0.35 9.21 2.08
C TRP A 49 0.15 10.51 1.33
N GLU A 50 1.16 10.88 0.56
CA GLU A 50 1.15 12.07 -0.28
C GLU A 50 1.98 11.85 -1.54
N GLU A 51 1.68 12.58 -2.59
CA GLU A 51 2.53 12.62 -3.78
C GLU A 51 3.58 13.71 -3.62
N ARG A 52 4.85 13.32 -3.49
CA ARG A 52 5.97 14.26 -3.30
C ARG A 52 6.57 14.74 -4.62
N GLU A 53 6.53 13.89 -5.63
CA GLU A 53 6.90 14.19 -7.02
C GLU A 53 5.85 13.58 -7.95
N PRO A 54 5.71 14.06 -9.20
CA PRO A 54 4.74 13.49 -10.14
C PRO A 54 4.88 11.96 -10.27
N GLY A 55 3.87 11.24 -9.81
CA GLY A 55 3.76 9.79 -9.78
C GLY A 55 4.52 9.07 -8.65
N MET A 56 5.12 9.82 -7.71
CA MET A 56 5.81 9.29 -6.53
C MET A 56 4.95 9.47 -5.29
N ILE A 57 4.33 8.38 -4.84
CA ILE A 57 3.48 8.34 -3.66
C ILE A 57 4.34 7.89 -2.46
N CYS A 58 4.49 8.74 -1.47
CA CYS A 58 5.25 8.46 -0.26
C CYS A 58 4.32 8.24 0.93
N PHE A 59 4.57 7.17 1.68
CA PHE A 59 3.83 6.79 2.87
C PHE A 59 4.67 7.07 4.11
N SER A 60 4.06 7.73 5.08
CA SER A 60 4.63 8.01 6.38
C SER A 60 3.88 7.20 7.43
N TYR A 61 4.60 6.37 8.18
CA TYR A 61 4.09 5.57 9.30
C TYR A 61 4.78 5.98 10.58
N GLU A 62 4.11 5.85 11.73
CA GLU A 62 4.66 6.30 13.01
C GLU A 62 5.92 5.54 13.45
N THR A 63 6.08 4.27 13.03
CA THR A 63 7.19 3.43 13.46
C THR A 63 8.25 3.18 12.39
N LEU A 64 8.03 3.67 11.17
CA LEU A 64 8.87 3.38 10.01
C LEU A 64 9.46 4.68 9.43
N GLU A 65 10.79 4.81 9.54
CA GLU A 65 11.57 5.87 8.89
C GLU A 65 12.65 5.25 7.99
N PRO A 66 12.96 5.86 6.83
CA PRO A 66 12.33 7.05 6.25
C PRO A 66 10.95 6.77 5.66
N ASP A 67 10.27 7.83 5.19
CA ASP A 67 9.04 7.71 4.38
C ASP A 67 9.24 6.71 3.24
N GLN A 68 8.27 5.82 3.06
CA GLN A 68 8.31 4.76 2.05
C GLN A 68 7.74 5.30 0.74
N CYS A 69 8.57 5.61 -0.24
CA CYS A 69 8.12 6.15 -1.52
C CYS A 69 7.99 5.04 -2.58
N TRP A 70 6.86 5.06 -3.28
CA TRP A 70 6.47 4.06 -4.27
C TRP A 70 5.98 4.73 -5.54
N ARG A 71 6.15 4.02 -6.66
CA ARG A 71 5.50 4.33 -7.93
C ARG A 71 4.50 3.23 -8.26
N PHE A 72 3.26 3.62 -8.46
CA PHE A 72 2.18 2.69 -8.80
C PHE A 72 1.89 2.70 -10.30
N TYR A 73 1.67 1.51 -10.83
CA TYR A 73 1.34 1.25 -12.22
C TYR A 73 0.12 0.32 -12.26
N GLU A 74 -0.92 0.68 -13.00
CA GLU A 74 -2.01 -0.24 -13.29
C GLU A 74 -1.48 -1.34 -14.22
N GLU A 75 -1.65 -2.60 -13.84
CA GLU A 75 -1.20 -3.76 -14.61
C GLU A 75 -2.32 -4.79 -14.68
N GLY A 76 -2.92 -4.93 -15.87
CA GLY A 76 -4.05 -5.83 -16.07
C GLY A 76 -5.25 -5.46 -15.20
N SER A 77 -5.59 -6.31 -14.23
CA SER A 77 -6.69 -6.10 -13.28
C SER A 77 -6.26 -5.62 -11.90
N GLY A 78 -4.96 -5.38 -11.66
CA GLY A 78 -4.44 -4.97 -10.35
C GLY A 78 -3.40 -3.86 -10.43
N LEU A 79 -2.72 -3.62 -9.31
CA LEU A 79 -1.63 -2.66 -9.18
C LEU A 79 -0.27 -3.32 -9.06
N ARG A 80 0.73 -2.74 -9.72
CA ARG A 80 2.16 -2.97 -9.46
C ARG A 80 2.74 -1.76 -8.74
N ALA A 81 3.37 -1.97 -7.59
CA ALA A 81 4.09 -0.95 -6.84
C ALA A 81 5.60 -1.18 -6.94
N GLU A 82 6.34 -0.12 -7.25
CA GLU A 82 7.79 -0.12 -7.38
C GLU A 82 8.39 0.75 -6.27
N PHE A 83 9.29 0.17 -5.46
CA PHE A 83 9.90 0.89 -4.35
C PHE A 83 10.97 1.87 -4.86
N VAL A 84 10.85 3.14 -4.50
CA VAL A 84 11.74 4.20 -4.97
C VAL A 84 12.98 4.32 -4.08
N ASN A 85 12.85 4.08 -2.79
CA ASN A 85 13.93 4.33 -1.84
C ASN A 85 15.11 3.35 -1.96
N ASP A 86 14.88 2.15 -2.50
CA ASP A 86 15.94 1.17 -2.76
C ASP A 86 15.84 0.60 -4.18
N PRO A 87 16.73 1.01 -5.11
CA PRO A 87 16.73 0.55 -6.49
C PRO A 87 17.14 -0.93 -6.66
N ALA A 88 17.57 -1.62 -5.59
CA ALA A 88 17.82 -3.05 -5.59
C ALA A 88 16.58 -3.88 -5.16
N VAL A 89 15.48 -3.24 -4.73
CA VAL A 89 14.36 -3.90 -4.04
C VAL A 89 13.08 -4.00 -4.88
N SER A 90 12.57 -5.24 -4.85
CA SER A 90 11.22 -5.79 -5.01
C SER A 90 10.08 -4.91 -5.52
N TYR A 91 9.42 -5.42 -6.57
CA TYR A 91 8.07 -5.03 -6.94
C TYR A 91 7.07 -5.73 -6.03
N LEU A 92 6.11 -4.97 -5.51
CA LEU A 92 4.90 -5.52 -4.93
C LEU A 92 3.81 -5.55 -5.98
N TYR A 93 3.04 -6.63 -6.01
CA TYR A 93 1.88 -6.79 -6.88
C TYR A 93 0.65 -6.91 -6.02
N GLU A 94 -0.45 -6.33 -6.49
CA GLU A 94 -1.76 -6.56 -5.93
C GLU A 94 -2.10 -8.04 -6.12
N VAL A 95 -2.35 -8.70 -5.00
CA VAL A 95 -2.86 -10.06 -4.94
C VAL A 95 -4.35 -9.96 -4.65
N THR A 96 -5.16 -10.65 -5.45
CA THR A 96 -6.63 -10.60 -5.32
C THR A 96 -7.08 -11.25 -4.01
N GLU A 97 -8.13 -10.65 -3.42
CA GLU A 97 -8.65 -10.81 -2.04
C GLU A 97 -8.95 -12.23 -1.52
N ASP A 98 -8.85 -13.28 -2.33
CA ASP A 98 -9.41 -14.60 -1.97
C ASP A 98 -8.64 -15.32 -0.84
N GLU A 99 -7.44 -14.88 -0.43
CA GLU A 99 -6.64 -15.64 0.56
C GLU A 99 -6.18 -14.87 1.80
N LEU A 100 -6.42 -13.56 1.92
CA LEU A 100 -5.93 -12.79 3.07
C LEU A 100 -6.97 -11.79 3.59
N ALA A 101 -7.84 -12.29 4.46
CA ALA A 101 -8.60 -11.42 5.35
C ALA A 101 -7.59 -10.65 6.23
N LEU A 102 -7.67 -9.31 6.24
CA LEU A 102 -7.02 -8.49 7.26
C LEU A 102 -7.35 -9.07 8.64
N VAL A 103 -6.37 -9.68 9.31
CA VAL A 103 -6.46 -10.01 10.73
C VAL A 103 -6.02 -8.79 11.53
N CYS A 104 -6.58 -7.61 11.20
CA CYS A 104 -6.55 -6.47 12.11
C CYS A 104 -7.76 -6.64 13.04
N PRO A 105 -7.57 -6.94 14.33
CA PRO A 105 -8.66 -6.79 15.28
C PRO A 105 -9.04 -5.31 15.33
N ASP A 106 -10.22 -4.97 14.80
CA ASP A 106 -10.98 -3.79 15.17
C ASP A 106 -10.33 -2.42 14.84
N TYR A 107 -10.45 -1.95 13.59
CA TYR A 107 -10.41 -0.52 13.28
C TYR A 107 -11.50 -0.16 12.27
N GLY A 108 -12.70 0.11 12.79
CA GLY A 108 -13.77 0.77 12.04
C GLY A 108 -15.18 0.31 12.36
N VAL A 109 -15.64 0.53 13.60
CA VAL A 109 -17.06 0.84 13.89
C VAL A 109 -17.24 2.35 14.03
#